data_AF-A0A365XP40-F1
#
_entry.id   AF-A0A365XP40-F1
#
_cell.length_a   1.000
_cell.length_b   1.000
_cell.length_c   1.000
_cell.angle_alpha   90.00
_cell.angle_beta   90.00
_cell.angle_gamma   90.00
#
_symmetry.space_group_name_H-M   'P 1'
#
loop_
_entity.id
_entity.type
_entity.pdbx_description
1 polymer ?
#
loop_
_entity_poly.entity_id
_entity_poly.type
_entity_poly.pdbx_seq_one_letter_code
_entity_poly.pdbx_strand_id
1 'polypeptide(L)'
;MKIQPAQVTLSFRQVIDAASTGDFEKKIFEDSYVEFLMQSQAYNPEKKFRTFSELKTHNPKSNSLHYKVGFAVGLYLQELGNRIPGVKDCLGSMHLPFELYHLELIESDIEDRQQHRVAIIYITPPLTLLEIIGDRLLLVSPEQTNSLGTYDTFMLSFQSQLSISSYKPSALPQDEHHTVQAL
;
A
#
# COMPACT_ATOMS: atom_id res chain seq x y z
N MET A 1 4.06 9.92 -27.40
CA MET A 1 4.68 10.78 -26.37
C MET A 1 5.67 9.89 -25.62
N LYS A 2 6.98 10.12 -25.70
CA LYS A 2 7.95 9.33 -24.93
C LYS A 2 7.93 9.84 -23.49
N ILE A 3 7.65 8.95 -22.54
CA ILE A 3 7.77 9.26 -21.12
C ILE A 3 9.27 9.29 -20.81
N GLN A 4 9.73 10.35 -20.16
CA GLN A 4 11.09 10.38 -19.61
C GLN A 4 11.12 9.53 -18.33
N PRO A 5 12.27 8.92 -17.96
CA PRO A 5 12.38 8.20 -16.72
C PRO A 5 11.89 9.04 -15.54
N ALA A 6 11.14 8.44 -14.63
CA ALA A 6 10.57 9.12 -13.48
C ALA A 6 10.72 8.26 -12.22
N GLN A 7 10.86 8.90 -11.07
CA GLN A 7 10.70 8.23 -9.79
C GLN A 7 9.22 8.18 -9.46
N VAL A 8 8.71 7.00 -9.18
CA VAL A 8 7.31 6.77 -8.80
C VAL A 8 7.22 5.99 -7.51
N THR A 9 6.19 6.28 -6.72
CA THR A 9 5.78 5.42 -5.62
C THR A 9 4.46 4.79 -6.01
N LEU A 10 4.34 3.47 -5.82
CA LEU A 10 3.09 2.77 -6.03
C LEU A 10 2.42 2.51 -4.67
N SER A 11 1.09 2.56 -4.67
CA SER A 11 0.28 2.14 -3.54
C SER A 11 -0.71 1.08 -3.98
N PHE A 12 -0.87 0.03 -3.18
CA PHE A 12 -1.81 -1.04 -3.42
C PHE A 12 -2.74 -1.19 -2.22
N ARG A 13 -4.06 -1.16 -2.47
CA ARG A 13 -5.07 -1.32 -1.42
C ARG A 13 -5.68 -2.72 -1.44
N GLN A 14 -5.38 -3.51 -0.43
CA GLN A 14 -5.98 -4.82 -0.22
C GLN A 14 -7.14 -4.70 0.77
N VAL A 15 -8.36 -4.97 0.32
CA VAL A 15 -9.54 -5.04 1.19
C VAL A 15 -9.66 -6.44 1.76
N ILE A 16 -9.91 -6.52 3.06
CA ILE A 16 -10.11 -7.77 3.80
C ILE A 16 -11.45 -7.68 4.52
N ASP A 17 -12.26 -8.72 4.34
CA ASP A 17 -13.61 -8.85 4.86
C ASP A 17 -13.96 -10.33 5.11
N ALA A 18 -15.20 -10.59 5.53
CA ALA A 18 -15.66 -11.93 5.86
C ALA A 18 -15.62 -12.93 4.69
N ALA A 19 -15.54 -12.46 3.44
CA ALA A 19 -15.42 -13.32 2.27
C ALA A 19 -13.97 -13.69 1.94
N SER A 20 -12.98 -13.15 2.67
CA SER A 20 -11.57 -13.40 2.42
C SER A 20 -11.18 -14.83 2.80
N THR A 21 -10.57 -15.56 1.86
CA THR A 21 -10.32 -17.00 2.00
C THR A 21 -8.89 -17.38 2.37
N GLY A 22 -7.91 -16.50 2.11
CA GLY A 22 -6.50 -16.77 2.38
C GLY A 22 -6.15 -16.73 3.87
N ASP A 23 -5.13 -17.50 4.27
CA ASP A 23 -4.78 -17.66 5.68
C ASP A 23 -4.25 -16.36 6.30
N PHE A 24 -3.52 -15.57 5.53
CA PHE A 24 -3.08 -14.24 5.95
C PHE A 24 -4.30 -13.34 6.20
N GLU A 25 -5.20 -13.23 5.23
CA GLU A 25 -6.37 -12.36 5.32
C GLU A 25 -7.31 -12.78 6.45
N LYS A 26 -7.50 -14.08 6.68
CA LYS A 26 -8.29 -14.60 7.80
C LYS A 26 -7.73 -14.19 9.15
N LYS A 27 -6.41 -14.27 9.34
CA LYS A 27 -5.74 -13.83 10.57
C LYS A 27 -5.89 -12.34 10.79
N ILE A 28 -5.69 -11.54 9.73
CA ILE A 28 -5.94 -10.09 9.78
C ILE A 28 -7.39 -9.82 10.22
N PHE A 29 -8.37 -10.43 9.54
CA PHE A 29 -9.80 -10.24 9.80
C PHE A 29 -10.23 -10.62 11.23
N GLU A 30 -9.67 -11.70 11.79
CA GLU A 30 -9.92 -12.10 13.18
C GLU A 30 -9.40 -11.07 14.17
N ASP A 31 -8.10 -10.80 14.12
CA ASP A 31 -7.46 -10.01 15.16
C ASP A 31 -7.85 -8.54 15.05
N SER A 32 -8.09 -8.03 13.84
CA SER A 32 -8.61 -6.68 13.65
C SER A 32 -10.03 -6.52 14.18
N TYR A 33 -10.86 -7.55 14.10
CA TYR A 33 -12.22 -7.53 14.65
C TYR A 33 -12.19 -7.57 16.17
N VAL A 34 -11.41 -8.49 16.76
CA VAL A 34 -11.25 -8.58 18.22
C VAL A 34 -10.74 -7.26 18.80
N GLU A 35 -9.72 -6.67 18.18
CA GLU A 35 -9.18 -5.37 18.60
C GLU A 35 -10.23 -4.25 18.46
N PHE A 36 -11.02 -4.24 17.38
CA PHE A 36 -12.12 -3.29 17.23
C PHE A 36 -13.14 -3.42 18.37
N LEU A 37 -13.56 -4.64 18.73
CA LEU A 37 -14.50 -4.87 19.84
C LEU A 37 -13.95 -4.39 21.18
N MET A 38 -12.66 -4.61 21.44
CA MET A 38 -12.03 -4.15 22.67
C MET A 38 -11.92 -2.62 22.72
N GLN A 39 -11.40 -2.00 21.65
CA GLN A 39 -11.10 -0.57 21.64
C GLN A 39 -12.35 0.30 21.48
N SER A 40 -13.38 -0.18 20.78
CA SER A 40 -14.64 0.56 20.58
C SER A 40 -15.37 0.88 21.89
N GLN A 41 -15.20 0.06 22.93
CA GLN A 41 -15.80 0.27 24.26
C GLN A 41 -15.43 1.61 24.87
N ALA A 42 -14.18 2.07 24.68
CA ALA A 42 -13.71 3.36 25.18
C ALA A 42 -14.45 4.55 24.54
N TYR A 43 -15.03 4.35 23.35
CA TYR A 43 -15.78 5.38 22.61
C TYR A 43 -17.29 5.19 22.71
N ASN A 44 -17.75 4.09 23.34
CA ASN A 44 -19.14 3.69 23.43
C ASN A 44 -19.52 3.15 24.83
N PRO A 45 -19.25 3.88 25.93
CA PRO A 45 -19.46 3.38 27.29
C PRO A 45 -20.94 3.05 27.58
N GLU A 46 -21.86 3.78 26.95
CA GLU A 46 -23.30 3.60 27.10
C GLU A 46 -23.90 2.58 26.12
N LYS A 47 -23.07 1.97 25.25
CA LYS A 47 -23.49 0.98 24.24
C LYS A 47 -24.63 1.47 23.32
N LYS A 48 -24.60 2.75 22.97
CA LYS A 48 -25.63 3.39 22.13
C LYS A 48 -25.39 3.21 20.64
N PHE A 49 -24.13 3.01 20.25
CA PHE A 49 -23.72 2.90 18.85
C PHE A 49 -23.32 1.46 18.55
N ARG A 50 -23.56 1.03 17.32
CA ARG A 50 -23.30 -0.34 16.89
C ARG A 50 -22.19 -0.40 15.86
N THR A 51 -22.09 0.59 14.99
CA THR A 51 -21.14 0.60 13.86
C THR A 51 -19.98 1.58 14.08
N PHE A 52 -18.86 1.33 13.41
CA PHE A 52 -17.72 2.26 13.41
C PHE A 52 -18.11 3.63 12.83
N SER A 53 -18.97 3.66 11.80
CA SER A 53 -19.49 4.92 11.27
C SER A 53 -20.31 5.73 12.28
N GLU A 54 -21.15 5.09 13.08
CA GLU A 54 -21.87 5.75 14.19
C GLU A 54 -20.89 6.25 15.26
N LEU A 55 -19.90 5.43 15.64
CA LEU A 55 -18.87 5.82 16.59
C LEU A 55 -18.10 7.07 16.12
N LYS A 56 -17.74 7.15 14.84
CA LYS A 56 -17.07 8.33 14.25
C LYS A 56 -17.96 9.56 14.30
N THR A 57 -19.22 9.41 13.91
CA THR A 57 -20.20 10.51 13.87
C THR A 57 -20.42 11.12 15.25
N HIS A 58 -20.56 10.30 16.29
CA HIS A 58 -20.90 10.76 17.64
C HIS A 58 -19.69 11.01 18.54
N ASN A 59 -18.55 10.38 18.23
CA ASN A 59 -17.30 10.58 18.96
C ASN A 59 -16.13 10.61 17.97
N PRO A 60 -15.76 11.78 17.42
CA PRO A 60 -14.69 11.89 16.43
C PRO A 60 -13.33 11.35 16.89
N LYS A 61 -13.08 11.22 18.20
CA LYS A 61 -11.86 10.59 18.74
C LYS A 61 -11.77 9.11 18.37
N SER A 62 -12.90 8.45 18.06
CA SER A 62 -12.93 7.07 17.57
C SER A 62 -12.22 6.90 16.22
N ASN A 63 -11.93 7.99 15.49
CA ASN A 63 -11.06 7.92 14.31
C ASN A 63 -9.64 7.39 14.63
N SER A 64 -9.24 7.39 15.90
CA SER A 64 -8.00 6.72 16.32
C SER A 64 -8.07 5.18 16.27
N LEU A 65 -9.26 4.59 16.08
CA LEU A 65 -9.44 3.14 15.92
C LEU A 65 -8.70 2.58 14.71
N HIS A 66 -8.53 3.36 13.62
CA HIS A 66 -7.70 2.97 12.48
C HIS A 66 -6.30 2.52 12.92
N TYR A 67 -5.64 3.33 13.75
CA TYR A 67 -4.29 3.04 14.25
C TYR A 67 -4.28 1.90 15.28
N LYS A 68 -5.24 1.89 16.21
CA LYS A 68 -5.32 0.87 17.26
C LYS A 68 -5.52 -0.54 16.69
N VAL A 69 -6.46 -0.67 15.76
CA VAL A 69 -6.71 -1.91 15.02
C VAL A 69 -5.49 -2.29 14.18
N GLY A 70 -4.81 -1.31 13.57
CA GLY A 70 -3.57 -1.54 12.84
C GLY A 70 -2.44 -2.17 13.67
N PHE A 71 -2.33 -1.82 14.95
CA PHE A 71 -1.31 -2.41 15.83
C PHE A 71 -1.51 -3.91 16.06
N ALA A 72 -2.76 -4.38 16.17
CA ALA A 72 -3.06 -5.78 16.44
C ALA A 72 -2.59 -6.72 15.32
N VAL A 73 -2.48 -6.21 14.09
CA VAL A 73 -2.15 -7.01 12.91
C VAL A 73 -0.70 -6.86 12.43
N GLY A 74 0.10 -6.03 13.13
CA GLY A 74 1.43 -5.66 12.68
C GLY A 74 2.40 -6.84 12.52
N LEU A 75 2.30 -7.87 13.37
CA LEU A 75 3.14 -9.07 13.29
C LEU A 75 2.91 -9.85 11.99
N TYR A 76 1.65 -10.00 11.56
CA TYR A 76 1.33 -10.68 10.30
C TYR A 76 1.93 -9.96 9.09
N LEU A 77 2.00 -8.63 9.15
CA LEU A 77 2.62 -7.83 8.08
C LEU A 77 4.14 -7.95 8.07
N GLN A 78 4.77 -8.17 9.21
CA GLN A 78 6.20 -8.47 9.29
C GLN A 78 6.52 -9.84 8.68
N GLU A 79 5.65 -10.83 8.89
CA GLU A 79 5.80 -12.19 8.31
C GLU A 79 5.79 -12.19 6.77
N LEU A 80 5.23 -11.16 6.13
CA LEU A 80 5.24 -11.00 4.67
C LEU A 80 6.62 -10.68 4.10
N GLY A 81 7.62 -10.37 4.93
CA GLY A 81 8.98 -10.07 4.47
C GLY A 81 9.03 -8.92 3.47
N ASN A 82 8.22 -7.88 3.69
CA ASN A 82 8.12 -6.69 2.83
C ASN A 82 7.68 -6.98 1.39
N ARG A 83 6.89 -8.04 1.16
CA ARG A 83 6.31 -8.37 -0.16
C ARG A 83 4.79 -8.25 -0.14
N ILE A 84 4.23 -7.58 -1.14
CA ILE A 84 2.78 -7.39 -1.23
C ILE A 84 2.12 -8.71 -1.68
N PRO A 85 1.16 -9.25 -0.91
CA PRO A 85 0.41 -10.44 -1.31
C PRO A 85 -0.40 -10.18 -2.58
N GLY A 86 -0.40 -11.14 -3.50
CA GLY A 86 -1.20 -11.05 -4.73
C GLY A 86 -0.72 -10.05 -5.79
N VAL A 87 0.29 -9.21 -5.52
CA VAL A 87 0.83 -8.26 -6.49
C VAL A 87 2.17 -8.77 -7.03
N LYS A 88 2.16 -9.23 -8.28
CA LYS A 88 3.31 -9.83 -8.94
C LYS A 88 3.65 -9.15 -10.26
N ASP A 89 4.89 -9.29 -10.69
CA ASP A 89 5.31 -8.97 -12.05
C ASP A 89 4.56 -9.84 -13.10
N CYS A 90 4.69 -9.46 -14.37
CA CYS A 90 4.01 -10.14 -15.48
C CYS A 90 4.43 -11.62 -15.66
N LEU A 91 5.56 -12.04 -15.08
CA LEU A 91 6.01 -13.42 -15.09
C LEU A 91 5.52 -14.22 -13.86
N GLY A 92 4.97 -13.54 -12.85
CA GLY A 92 4.56 -14.16 -11.59
C GLY A 92 5.74 -14.56 -10.69
N SER A 93 6.98 -14.21 -11.05
CA SER A 93 8.22 -14.56 -10.37
C SER A 93 8.56 -13.64 -9.21
N MET A 94 8.18 -12.37 -9.30
CA MET A 94 8.54 -11.35 -8.31
C MET A 94 7.29 -10.76 -7.68
N HIS A 95 7.20 -10.80 -6.35
CA HIS A 95 6.23 -10.00 -5.61
C HIS A 95 6.72 -8.56 -5.49
N LEU A 96 5.83 -7.60 -5.69
CA LEU A 96 6.16 -6.19 -5.54
C LEU A 96 6.55 -5.89 -4.07
N PRO A 97 7.68 -5.22 -3.79
CA PRO A 97 8.05 -4.85 -2.43
C PRO A 97 7.14 -3.77 -1.87
N PHE A 98 7.00 -3.71 -0.55
CA PHE A 98 6.52 -2.53 0.15
C PHE A 98 7.53 -2.12 1.24
N GLU A 99 7.59 -0.83 1.52
CA GLU A 99 8.41 -0.25 2.59
C GLU A 99 7.55 0.21 3.75
N LEU A 100 6.37 0.77 3.44
CA LEU A 100 5.42 1.26 4.42
C LEU A 100 4.05 0.62 4.19
N TYR A 101 3.27 0.56 5.26
CA TYR A 101 1.85 0.22 5.19
C TYR A 101 1.05 1.06 6.17
N HIS A 102 -0.25 1.15 5.95
CA HIS A 102 -1.20 1.56 6.97
C HIS A 102 -2.48 0.75 6.86
N LEU A 103 -3.16 0.56 8.00
CA LEU A 103 -4.46 -0.08 8.06
C LEU A 103 -5.57 0.98 8.11
N GLU A 104 -6.60 0.75 7.31
CA GLU A 104 -7.84 1.50 7.30
C GLU A 104 -8.98 0.60 7.82
N LEU A 105 -9.57 0.91 8.97
CA LEU A 105 -10.87 0.35 9.34
C LEU A 105 -11.96 0.99 8.47
N ILE A 106 -12.51 0.25 7.51
CA ILE A 106 -13.51 0.76 6.57
C ILE A 106 -14.86 0.87 7.29
N GLU A 107 -15.30 -0.26 7.85
CA GLU A 107 -16.52 -0.39 8.63
C GLU A 107 -16.39 -1.58 9.57
N SER A 108 -17.12 -1.54 10.69
CA SER A 108 -17.29 -2.71 11.54
C SER A 108 -18.52 -2.54 12.40
N ASP A 109 -19.14 -3.65 12.75
CA ASP A 109 -20.31 -3.71 13.62
C ASP A 109 -19.94 -4.51 14.88
N ILE A 110 -20.37 -4.04 16.05
CA ILE A 110 -20.06 -4.67 17.35
C ILE A 110 -20.75 -6.03 17.51
N GLU A 111 -21.90 -6.22 16.87
CA GLU A 111 -22.73 -7.42 16.99
C GLU A 111 -22.70 -8.30 15.74
N ASP A 112 -22.33 -7.73 14.58
CA ASP A 112 -22.26 -8.44 13.30
C ASP A 112 -20.87 -8.40 12.66
N ARG A 113 -20.10 -9.45 12.93
CA ARG A 113 -18.75 -9.60 12.35
C ARG A 113 -18.74 -9.64 10.82
N GLN A 114 -19.83 -10.00 10.15
CA GLN A 114 -19.87 -10.03 8.69
C GLN A 114 -19.69 -8.64 8.07
N GLN A 115 -19.99 -7.59 8.84
CA GLN A 115 -19.81 -6.20 8.43
C GLN A 115 -18.40 -5.66 8.70
N HIS A 116 -17.53 -6.46 9.35
CA HIS A 116 -16.15 -6.06 9.59
C HIS A 116 -15.37 -6.01 8.28
N ARG A 117 -14.82 -4.84 7.97
CA ARG A 117 -14.06 -4.61 6.75
C ARG A 117 -12.89 -3.70 7.06
N VAL A 118 -11.69 -4.16 6.70
CA VAL A 118 -10.45 -3.38 6.79
C VAL A 118 -9.79 -3.31 5.43
N ALA A 119 -8.91 -2.35 5.24
CA ALA A 119 -7.96 -2.33 4.14
C ALA A 119 -6.54 -2.18 4.65
N ILE A 120 -5.61 -2.87 4.02
CA ILE A 120 -4.18 -2.60 4.15
C ILE A 120 -3.75 -1.87 2.89
N ILE A 121 -3.15 -0.70 3.08
CA ILE A 121 -2.58 0.08 1.99
C ILE A 121 -1.07 -0.09 2.06
N TYR A 122 -0.52 -0.85 1.13
CA TYR A 122 0.91 -1.05 0.96
C TYR A 122 1.49 0.07 0.11
N ILE A 123 2.69 0.54 0.46
CA ILE A 123 3.39 1.61 -0.24
C ILE A 123 4.78 1.11 -0.59
N THR A 124 5.13 1.15 -1.88
CA THR A 124 6.46 0.73 -2.35
C THR A 124 7.54 1.72 -1.91
N PRO A 125 8.82 1.31 -1.86
CA PRO A 125 9.90 2.28 -1.98
C PRO A 125 9.78 3.05 -3.31
N PRO A 126 10.50 4.17 -3.49
CA PRO A 126 10.63 4.82 -4.79
C PRO A 126 11.15 3.83 -5.85
N LEU A 127 10.46 3.76 -6.98
CA LEU A 127 10.82 2.93 -8.14
C LEU A 127 11.12 3.83 -9.34
N THR A 128 12.01 3.35 -10.22
CA THR A 128 12.26 4.05 -11.48
C THR A 128 11.33 3.53 -12.57
N LEU A 129 10.37 4.36 -12.99
CA LEU A 129 9.53 4.13 -14.16
C LEU A 129 10.29 4.53 -15.42
N LEU A 130 10.48 3.58 -16.33
CA LEU A 130 11.11 3.81 -17.63
C LEU A 130 10.06 4.16 -18.68
N GLU A 131 8.97 3.39 -18.74
CA GLU A 131 7.94 3.56 -19.76
C GLU A 131 6.60 2.94 -19.33
N ILE A 132 5.51 3.41 -19.94
CA ILE A 132 4.18 2.81 -19.84
C ILE A 132 3.85 2.20 -21.21
N ILE A 133 3.68 0.88 -21.26
CA ILE A 133 3.43 0.11 -22.48
C ILE A 133 2.05 -0.54 -22.37
N GLY A 134 1.04 0.08 -22.99
CA GLY A 134 -0.35 -0.34 -22.83
C GLY A 134 -0.81 -0.16 -21.38
N ASP A 135 -1.23 -1.26 -20.75
CA ASP A 135 -1.63 -1.33 -19.35
C ASP A 135 -0.47 -1.74 -18.41
N ARG A 136 0.78 -1.67 -18.87
CA ARG A 136 1.94 -2.15 -18.12
C ARG A 136 2.95 -1.05 -17.84
N LEU A 137 3.54 -1.11 -16.65
CA LEU A 137 4.65 -0.28 -16.22
C LEU A 137 5.95 -1.05 -16.42
N LEU A 138 6.88 -0.49 -17.18
CA LEU A 138 8.27 -0.96 -17.24
C LEU A 138 9.07 -0.26 -16.15
N LEU A 139 9.53 -1.03 -15.16
CA LEU A 139 10.18 -0.53 -13.95
C LEU A 139 11.57 -1.12 -13.82
N VAL A 140 12.50 -0.34 -13.26
CA VAL A 140 13.82 -0.86 -12.86
C VAL A 140 13.66 -1.74 -11.62
N SER A 141 14.30 -2.90 -11.62
CA SER A 141 14.30 -3.84 -10.52
C SER A 141 14.96 -3.22 -9.28
N PRO A 142 14.34 -3.34 -8.09
CA PRO A 142 14.86 -2.75 -6.85
C PRO A 142 16.16 -3.41 -6.34
N GLU A 143 16.46 -4.61 -6.82
CA GLU A 143 17.63 -5.42 -6.43
C GLU A 143 18.80 -5.30 -7.43
N GLN A 144 18.85 -4.21 -8.21
CA GLN A 144 19.89 -4.01 -9.22
C GLN A 144 21.30 -4.14 -8.62
N THR A 145 22.12 -5.06 -9.15
CA THR A 145 23.43 -5.41 -8.56
C THR A 145 24.65 -4.83 -9.28
N ASN A 146 24.57 -4.38 -10.55
CA ASN A 146 25.47 -3.38 -11.18
C ASN A 146 25.31 -3.27 -12.71
N SER A 147 25.56 -2.06 -13.25
CA SER A 147 26.50 -1.70 -14.34
C SER A 147 26.05 -0.43 -15.08
N LEU A 148 27.00 0.44 -15.42
CA LEU A 148 26.78 1.67 -16.19
C LEU A 148 26.13 1.34 -17.55
N GLY A 149 24.85 1.67 -17.70
CA GLY A 149 24.11 1.66 -18.98
C GLY A 149 23.10 0.53 -19.19
N THR A 150 22.97 -0.43 -18.27
CA THR A 150 21.95 -1.50 -18.35
C THR A 150 21.12 -1.57 -17.07
N TYR A 151 19.80 -1.62 -17.21
CA TYR A 151 18.87 -1.79 -16.10
C TYR A 151 18.34 -3.21 -16.10
N ASP A 152 18.40 -3.88 -14.96
CA ASP A 152 17.51 -5.01 -14.70
C ASP A 152 16.09 -4.46 -14.57
N THR A 153 15.12 -5.05 -15.26
CA THR A 153 13.75 -4.53 -15.30
C THR A 153 12.73 -5.60 -15.00
N PHE A 154 11.57 -5.17 -14.52
CA PHE A 154 10.37 -5.98 -14.45
C PHE A 154 9.18 -5.20 -15.02
N MET A 155 8.15 -5.92 -15.44
CA MET A 155 6.89 -5.33 -15.88
C MET A 155 5.80 -5.60 -14.86
N LEU A 156 5.08 -4.55 -14.47
CA LEU A 156 3.91 -4.65 -13.61
C LEU A 156 2.67 -4.25 -14.40
N SER A 157 1.63 -5.08 -14.40
CA SER A 157 0.36 -4.70 -15.02
C SER A 157 -0.44 -3.81 -14.07
N PHE A 158 -1.13 -2.82 -14.61
CA PHE A 158 -2.18 -2.13 -13.88
C PHE A 158 -3.24 -3.14 -13.48
N GLN A 159 -3.67 -3.07 -12.23
CA GLN A 159 -4.73 -3.90 -11.67
C GLN A 159 -5.59 -3.06 -10.75
N SER A 160 -6.77 -3.57 -10.42
CA SER A 160 -7.67 -2.92 -9.46
C SER A 160 -6.91 -2.61 -8.17
N GLN A 161 -7.18 -1.44 -7.58
CA GLN A 161 -6.58 -0.97 -6.31
C GLN A 161 -5.07 -0.66 -6.34
N LEU A 162 -4.39 -0.78 -7.49
CA LEU A 162 -3.02 -0.29 -7.67
C LEU A 162 -3.04 1.14 -8.24
N SER A 163 -2.26 2.03 -7.65
CA SER A 163 -2.14 3.42 -8.12
C SER A 163 -0.70 3.93 -8.02
N ILE A 164 -0.35 4.89 -8.88
CA ILE A 164 0.85 5.72 -8.70
C ILE A 164 0.47 6.83 -7.70
N SER A 165 1.00 6.76 -6.48
CA SER A 165 0.71 7.72 -5.40
C SER A 165 1.70 8.87 -5.31
N SER A 166 2.85 8.75 -5.98
CA SER A 166 3.83 9.83 -6.16
C SER A 166 4.50 9.73 -7.52
N TYR A 167 4.79 10.87 -8.13
CA TYR A 167 5.49 10.97 -9.42
C TYR A 167 6.45 12.15 -9.38
N LYS A 168 7.73 11.89 -9.66
CA LYS A 168 8.78 12.90 -9.80
C LYS A 168 9.53 12.65 -11.12
N PRO A 169 9.38 13.51 -12.13
CA PRO A 169 10.14 13.38 -13.37
C PRO A 169 11.64 13.54 -13.10
N SER A 170 12.47 12.78 -13.81
CA SER A 170 13.93 12.98 -13.71
C SER A 170 14.28 14.30 -14.42
N ALA A 171 14.93 15.22 -13.72
CA ALA A 171 15.45 16.43 -14.35
C ALA A 171 16.58 16.04 -15.31
N LEU A 172 16.60 16.63 -16.51
CA LEU A 172 17.77 16.58 -17.37
C LEU A 172 18.99 17.12 -16.59
N PRO A 173 20.19 16.53 -16.71
CA PRO A 173 21.41 17.28 -16.46
C PRO A 173 21.32 18.54 -17.32
N GLN A 174 21.39 19.72 -16.72
CA GLN A 174 21.60 20.92 -17.52
C GLN A 174 22.96 20.75 -18.19
N ASP A 175 23.00 20.86 -19.52
CA ASP A 175 24.25 20.90 -20.27
C ASP A 175 25.17 21.93 -19.61
N GLU A 176 26.27 21.45 -19.01
CA GLU A 176 27.39 22.31 -18.63
C GLU A 176 27.92 22.92 -19.92
N HIS A 177 27.42 24.10 -20.29
CA HIS A 177 28.07 24.96 -21.24
C HIS A 177 29.45 25.32 -20.66
N HIS A 178 30.46 24.55 -21.03
CA HIS A 178 31.85 24.97 -21.00
C HIS A 178 31.97 26.21 -21.89
N THR A 179 31.86 27.39 -21.28
CA THR A 179 32.39 28.61 -21.88
C THR A 179 33.91 28.46 -21.85
N VAL A 180 34.46 27.97 -22.98
CA VAL A 180 35.89 27.98 -23.25
C VAL A 180 36.36 29.43 -23.15
N GLN A 181 37.34 29.67 -22.28
CA GLN A 181 38.09 30.91 -22.19
C GLN A 181 38.65 31.26 -23.58
N ALA A 182 38.30 32.43 -24.10
CA ALA A 182 39.05 33.07 -25.17
C ALA A 182 40.14 33.96 -24.55
N LEU A 183 41.36 33.73 -25.02
CA LEU A 183 42.62 34.42 -24.72
C LEU A 183 42.57 35.92 -25.07
#